data_AF-A0A4Y2IA93-F1
#
_entry.id   AF-A0A4Y2IA93-F1
#
_cell.length_a   1.000
_cell.length_b   1.000
_cell.length_c   1.000
_cell.angle_alpha   90.00
_cell.angle_beta   90.00
_cell.angle_gamma   90.00
#
_symmetry.space_group_name_H-M   'P 1'
#
loop_
_entity.id
_entity.type
_entity.pdbx_description
1 polymer ?
#
loop_
_entity_poly.entity_id
_entity_poly.type
_entity_poly.pdbx_seq_one_letter_code
_entity_poly.pdbx_strand_id
1 'polypeptide(L)'
;MKSSLYKAFKPCSQDFNTESSVYIIDGGYLLHIIIWNRGSTFSSVCDNYATYVRTKYKSTALVIFDGYPENETIGSTKCAKRARRTRKQMSSEVMFYETMIPTVSQENFLSNPKNKDRLISILMNKFSSLNMKCKKVDEDVDYLIVNSALDLAPTHPSVVVIGEDIDLFVILICIFTFDNVYFRKPGKEKMAEKIFYPHTALEKAIADNILFIHAMSGCDSFI
;
A
#
# COMPACT_ATOMS: atom_id res chain seq x y z
N MET A 1 -17.13 -8.50 -1.00
CA MET A 1 -17.06 -9.47 -2.12
C MET A 1 -15.64 -9.59 -2.66
N LYS A 2 -14.96 -8.46 -2.93
CA LYS A 2 -13.54 -8.46 -3.35
C LYS A 2 -12.56 -8.96 -2.27
N SER A 3 -12.62 -8.38 -1.07
CA SER A 3 -11.77 -8.78 0.06
C SER A 3 -12.05 -10.19 0.61
N SER A 4 -13.21 -10.79 0.30
CA SER A 4 -13.50 -12.18 0.67
C SER A 4 -12.67 -13.19 -0.11
N LEU A 5 -12.03 -12.78 -1.21
CA LEU A 5 -11.10 -13.64 -1.94
C LEU A 5 -9.91 -14.08 -1.07
N TYR A 6 -9.50 -13.28 -0.07
CA TYR A 6 -8.52 -13.69 0.95
C TYR A 6 -8.88 -14.99 1.68
N LYS A 7 -10.17 -15.39 1.72
CA LYS A 7 -10.60 -16.65 2.34
C LYS A 7 -10.27 -17.88 1.50
N ALA A 8 -10.10 -17.70 0.18
CA ALA A 8 -9.70 -18.78 -0.72
C ALA A 8 -8.19 -19.08 -0.62
N PHE A 9 -7.42 -18.19 -0.01
CA PHE A 9 -5.97 -18.32 0.11
C PHE A 9 -5.56 -18.84 1.48
N LYS A 10 -4.64 -19.81 1.49
CA LYS A 10 -4.03 -20.31 2.73
C LYS A 10 -2.82 -19.43 3.09
N PRO A 11 -2.80 -18.83 4.30
CA PRO A 11 -1.59 -18.15 4.79
C PRO A 11 -0.44 -19.14 4.92
N CYS A 12 0.78 -18.68 4.65
CA CYS A 12 1.98 -19.44 4.89
C CYS A 12 2.27 -19.50 6.40
N SER A 13 2.66 -20.67 6.90
CA SER A 13 3.15 -20.86 8.27
C SER A 13 4.67 -20.66 8.40
N GLN A 14 5.34 -20.41 7.27
CA GLN A 14 6.79 -20.34 7.20
C GLN A 14 7.24 -18.93 7.56
N ASP A 15 8.07 -18.83 8.59
CA ASP A 15 8.77 -17.60 8.94
C ASP A 15 9.88 -17.38 7.91
N PHE A 16 9.75 -16.33 7.10
CA PHE A 16 10.87 -15.85 6.30
C PHE A 16 11.85 -15.09 7.21
N ASN A 17 13.14 -15.10 6.88
CA ASN A 17 14.15 -14.43 7.70
C ASN A 17 13.99 -12.89 7.64
N THR A 18 13.25 -12.37 8.61
CA THR A 18 12.96 -10.94 8.76
C THR A 18 14.21 -10.06 8.84
N GLU A 19 15.36 -10.56 9.31
CA GLU A 19 16.60 -9.79 9.40
C GLU A 19 17.24 -9.54 8.02
N SER A 20 17.09 -10.50 7.10
CA SER A 20 17.61 -10.40 5.73
C SER A 20 16.60 -9.86 4.71
N SER A 21 15.32 -9.76 5.09
CA SER A 21 14.27 -9.28 4.19
C SER A 21 14.42 -7.80 3.84
N VAL A 22 14.11 -7.51 2.57
CA VAL A 22 13.79 -6.17 2.09
C VAL A 22 12.28 -5.99 1.99
N TYR A 23 11.82 -4.78 2.28
CA TYR A 23 10.40 -4.47 2.38
C TYR A 23 10.00 -3.42 1.35
N ILE A 24 8.88 -3.68 0.66
CA ILE A 24 8.19 -2.70 -0.18
C ILE A 24 6.82 -2.47 0.45
N ILE A 25 6.47 -1.22 0.70
CA ILE A 25 5.28 -0.84 1.46
C ILE A 25 4.35 -0.04 0.56
N ASP A 26 3.12 -0.52 0.42
CA ASP A 26 2.01 0.26 -0.12
C ASP A 26 1.75 1.49 0.77
N GLY A 27 1.99 2.67 0.21
CA GLY A 27 1.78 3.95 0.87
C GLY A 27 0.31 4.23 1.18
N GLY A 28 -0.62 3.71 0.39
CA GLY A 28 -2.05 3.77 0.65
C GLY A 28 -2.40 3.05 1.95
N TYR A 29 -1.91 1.82 2.13
CA TYR A 29 -1.99 1.10 3.41
C TYR A 29 -1.35 1.92 4.55
N LEU A 30 -0.13 2.42 4.34
CA LEU A 30 0.62 3.12 5.39
C LEU A 30 -0.17 4.31 5.94
N LEU A 31 -0.76 5.14 5.07
CA LEU A 31 -1.55 6.33 5.47
C LEU A 31 -2.71 6.01 6.43
N HIS A 32 -3.26 4.80 6.36
CA HIS A 32 -4.41 4.42 7.17
C HIS A 32 -4.05 3.66 8.45
N ILE A 33 -2.85 3.09 8.57
CA ILE A 33 -2.50 2.27 9.74
C ILE A 33 -2.05 3.10 10.94
N ILE A 34 -1.48 4.29 10.73
CA ILE A 34 -0.98 5.15 11.81
C ILE A 34 -2.10 6.01 12.36
N ILE A 35 -2.41 5.82 13.64
CA ILE A 35 -3.44 6.59 14.34
C ILE A 35 -2.88 7.98 14.71
N TRP A 36 -3.64 9.02 14.39
CA TRP A 36 -3.27 10.40 14.75
C TRP A 36 -3.71 10.71 16.18
N ASN A 37 -2.74 10.81 17.10
CA ASN A 37 -3.01 11.14 18.49
C ASN A 37 -3.56 12.57 18.61
N ARG A 38 -4.57 12.77 19.47
CA ARG A 38 -5.14 14.10 19.73
C ARG A 38 -4.05 15.07 20.20
N GLY A 39 -4.06 16.28 19.65
CA GLY A 39 -3.08 17.31 19.98
C GLY A 39 -1.72 17.15 19.29
N SER A 40 -1.51 16.10 18.49
CA SER A 40 -0.27 15.97 17.70
C SER A 40 -0.28 16.91 16.50
N THR A 41 0.86 17.53 16.23
CA THR A 41 1.06 18.32 15.01
C THR A 41 1.23 17.41 13.79
N PHE A 42 1.08 17.95 12.57
CA PHE A 42 1.40 17.21 11.35
C PHE A 42 2.85 16.73 11.31
N SER A 43 3.80 17.49 11.86
CA SER A 43 5.21 17.08 11.96
C SER A 43 5.36 15.85 12.87
N SER A 44 4.74 15.88 14.06
CA SER A 44 4.73 14.74 14.98
C SER A 44 4.03 13.51 14.38
N VAL A 45 2.96 13.73 13.61
CA VAL A 45 2.31 12.66 12.84
C VAL A 45 3.28 12.06 11.83
N CYS A 46 4.02 12.88 11.07
CA CYS A 46 5.04 12.40 10.13
C CYS A 46 6.19 11.65 10.81
N ASP A 47 6.60 12.08 12.00
CA ASP A 47 7.60 11.37 12.82
C ASP A 47 7.09 9.98 13.23
N ASN A 48 5.80 9.85 13.54
CA ASN A 48 5.19 8.54 13.85
C ASN A 48 5.21 7.60 12.64
N TYR A 49 4.94 8.09 11.42
CA TYR A 49 5.07 7.29 10.20
C TYR A 49 6.50 6.80 9.98
N ALA A 50 7.49 7.69 10.09
CA ALA A 50 8.90 7.34 9.92
C ALA A 50 9.38 6.35 10.98
N THR A 51 8.99 6.58 12.23
CA THR A 51 9.29 5.68 13.35
C THR A 51 8.68 4.31 13.11
N TYR A 52 7.42 4.23 12.68
CA TYR A 52 6.76 2.97 12.39
C TYR A 52 7.47 2.18 11.28
N VAL A 53 7.76 2.82 10.14
CA VAL A 53 8.45 2.15 9.03
C VAL A 53 9.83 1.67 9.47
N ARG A 54 10.61 2.52 10.14
CA ARG A 54 11.96 2.18 10.61
C ARG A 54 11.96 1.02 11.59
N THR A 55 11.07 1.05 12.58
CA THR A 55 11.04 0.06 13.66
C THR A 55 10.49 -1.27 13.20
N LYS A 56 9.48 -1.26 12.33
CA LYS A 56 8.79 -2.49 11.91
C LYS A 56 9.37 -3.13 10.64
N TYR A 57 9.90 -2.33 9.73
CA TYR A 57 10.34 -2.76 8.39
C TYR A 57 11.75 -2.29 8.01
N LYS A 58 12.49 -1.66 8.94
CA LYS A 58 13.83 -1.08 8.74
C LYS A 58 13.83 0.22 7.93
N SER A 59 14.92 0.98 8.06
CA SER A 59 15.14 2.22 7.30
C SER A 59 15.34 1.98 5.79
N THR A 60 15.72 0.77 5.39
CA THR A 60 15.94 0.38 3.99
C THR A 60 14.65 0.07 3.22
N ALA A 61 13.51 0.00 3.90
CA ALA A 61 12.21 -0.23 3.28
C ALA A 61 11.89 0.85 2.22
N LEU A 62 11.26 0.43 1.12
CA LEU A 62 10.78 1.31 0.07
C LEU A 62 9.28 1.56 0.25
N VAL A 63 8.88 2.79 0.53
CA VAL A 63 7.46 3.18 0.58
C VAL A 63 7.03 3.77 -0.77
N ILE A 64 5.92 3.29 -1.35
CA ILE A 64 5.43 3.77 -2.65
C ILE A 64 4.03 4.36 -2.48
N PHE A 65 3.91 5.66 -2.73
CA PHE A 65 2.64 6.40 -2.60
C PHE A 65 1.95 6.61 -3.96
N ASP A 66 0.61 6.64 -3.93
CA ASP A 66 -0.18 7.20 -5.02
C ASP A 66 0.07 8.71 -5.15
N GLY A 67 0.22 9.15 -6.39
CA GLY A 67 0.13 10.54 -6.79
C GLY A 67 -1.31 10.96 -7.04
N TYR A 68 -1.58 12.24 -6.75
CA TYR A 68 -2.87 12.89 -6.99
C TYR A 68 -2.64 14.13 -7.87
N PRO A 69 -2.42 13.96 -9.19
CA PRO A 69 -2.19 15.08 -10.08
C PRO A 69 -3.40 16.02 -10.09
N GLU A 70 -3.16 17.33 -10.09
CA GLU A 70 -4.24 18.34 -10.14
C GLU A 70 -4.99 18.30 -11.47
N ASN A 71 -4.31 17.90 -12.54
CA ASN A 71 -4.85 17.79 -13.88
C ASN A 71 -5.00 16.31 -14.22
N GLU A 72 -6.21 15.77 -14.13
CA GLU A 72 -6.47 14.37 -14.47
C GLU A 72 -6.28 14.17 -15.98
N THR A 73 -5.27 13.38 -16.38
CA THR A 73 -5.15 12.92 -17.77
C THR A 73 -6.34 12.02 -18.08
N ILE A 74 -7.14 12.44 -19.06
CA ILE A 74 -8.35 11.74 -19.53
C ILE A 74 -7.90 10.41 -20.14
N GLY A 75 -8.20 9.27 -19.49
CA GLY A 75 -8.03 7.96 -20.15
C GLY A 75 -7.85 6.71 -19.28
N SER A 76 -7.44 6.80 -18.00
CA SER A 76 -7.23 5.59 -17.19
C SER A 76 -8.49 5.13 -16.44
N THR A 77 -8.65 3.81 -16.26
CA THR A 77 -9.69 3.20 -15.40
C THR A 77 -9.59 3.69 -13.95
N LYS A 78 -8.38 3.99 -13.48
CA LYS A 78 -8.11 4.55 -12.14
C LYS A 78 -8.62 6.00 -12.01
N CYS A 79 -8.56 6.83 -13.05
CA CYS A 79 -9.17 8.17 -13.06
C CYS A 79 -10.69 8.10 -12.87
N ALA A 80 -11.39 7.25 -13.62
CA ALA A 80 -12.84 7.08 -13.48
C ALA A 80 -13.24 6.63 -12.06
N LYS A 81 -12.44 5.77 -11.43
CA LYS A 81 -12.63 5.31 -10.04
C LYS A 81 -12.29 6.40 -9.02
N ARG A 82 -11.19 7.14 -9.20
CA ARG A 82 -10.84 8.32 -8.38
C ARG A 82 -11.97 9.35 -8.44
N ALA A 83 -12.43 9.72 -9.63
CA ALA A 83 -13.57 10.62 -9.84
C ALA A 83 -14.87 10.10 -9.18
N ARG A 84 -15.16 8.79 -9.24
CA ARG A 84 -16.32 8.21 -8.53
C ARG A 84 -16.18 8.29 -7.01
N ARG A 85 -14.99 8.08 -6.45
CA ARG A 85 -14.71 8.19 -5.01
C ARG A 85 -14.78 9.65 -4.53
N THR A 86 -14.18 10.58 -5.28
CA THR A 86 -14.21 12.02 -4.99
C THR A 86 -15.64 12.56 -5.01
N ARG A 87 -16.49 12.15 -5.98
CA ARG A 87 -17.92 12.51 -5.98
C ARG A 87 -18.70 12.03 -4.76
N LYS A 88 -18.18 11.04 -4.02
CA LYS A 88 -18.80 10.44 -2.84
C LYS A 88 -18.22 10.97 -1.52
N GLN A 89 -17.03 11.57 -1.54
CA GLN A 89 -16.34 12.08 -0.35
C GLN A 89 -16.27 13.62 -0.38
N MET A 90 -17.04 14.25 0.51
CA MET A 90 -17.28 15.69 0.55
C MET A 90 -16.39 16.46 1.54
N SER A 91 -15.26 15.91 1.98
CA SER A 91 -14.43 16.62 2.97
C SER A 91 -13.73 17.84 2.32
N SER A 92 -13.74 18.95 3.05
CA SER A 92 -13.10 20.20 2.60
C SER A 92 -11.59 20.04 2.45
N GLU A 93 -11.05 20.76 1.49
CA GLU A 93 -9.61 20.95 1.39
C GLU A 93 -9.13 21.70 2.64
N VAL A 94 -8.04 21.20 3.25
CA VAL A 94 -7.41 21.79 4.43
C VAL A 94 -6.07 22.36 4.00
N MET A 95 -5.87 23.65 4.23
CA MET A 95 -4.56 24.30 4.16
C MET A 95 -3.89 24.13 5.53
N PHE A 96 -2.68 23.58 5.58
CA PHE A 96 -1.98 23.33 6.83
C PHE A 96 -0.46 23.41 6.68
N TYR A 97 0.21 23.67 7.81
CA TYR A 97 1.66 23.58 7.95
C TYR A 97 2.02 22.46 8.93
N GLU A 98 3.29 22.04 8.92
CA GLU A 98 3.80 20.96 9.77
C GLU A 98 3.54 21.19 11.27
N THR A 99 3.55 22.45 11.73
CA THR A 99 3.34 22.81 13.14
C THR A 99 1.86 22.83 13.55
N MET A 100 0.93 22.75 12.60
CA MET A 100 -0.51 22.77 12.89
C MET A 100 -1.00 21.42 13.41
N ILE A 101 -2.01 21.46 14.27
CA ILE A 101 -2.73 20.27 14.75
C ILE A 101 -3.89 20.00 13.77
N PRO A 102 -4.12 18.75 13.32
CA PRO A 102 -5.25 18.41 12.47
C PRO A 102 -6.58 18.84 13.11
N THR A 103 -7.39 19.61 12.39
CA THR A 103 -8.69 20.14 12.86
C THR A 103 -9.86 19.22 12.54
N VAL A 104 -9.65 18.22 11.69
CA VAL A 104 -10.63 17.21 11.29
C VAL A 104 -10.10 15.81 11.61
N SER A 105 -11.00 14.82 11.64
CA SER A 105 -10.58 13.42 11.85
C SER A 105 -9.65 12.95 10.72
N GLN A 106 -8.78 11.99 11.03
CA GLN A 106 -7.89 11.36 10.04
C GLN A 106 -8.68 10.79 8.85
N GLU A 107 -9.81 10.12 9.09
CA GLU A 107 -10.65 9.57 8.03
C GLU A 107 -11.18 10.67 7.09
N ASN A 108 -11.68 11.78 7.64
CA ASN A 108 -12.15 12.90 6.85
C ASN A 108 -11.00 13.55 6.08
N PHE A 109 -9.87 13.79 6.75
CA PHE A 109 -8.69 14.37 6.11
C PHE A 109 -8.21 13.50 4.93
N LEU A 110 -8.03 12.20 5.16
CA LEU A 110 -7.64 11.20 4.17
C LEU A 110 -8.80 10.77 3.26
N SER A 111 -9.93 11.47 3.25
CA SER A 111 -10.95 11.29 2.21
C SER A 111 -10.74 12.25 1.04
N ASN A 112 -10.06 13.38 1.27
CA ASN A 112 -9.81 14.39 0.26
C ASN A 112 -8.46 14.15 -0.44
N PRO A 113 -8.41 14.02 -1.77
CA PRO A 113 -7.18 13.72 -2.50
C PRO A 113 -6.11 14.82 -2.38
N LYS A 114 -6.49 16.10 -2.35
CA LYS A 114 -5.54 17.21 -2.20
C LYS A 114 -4.89 17.22 -0.81
N ASN A 115 -5.68 16.92 0.22
CA ASN A 115 -5.16 16.79 1.59
C ASN A 115 -4.14 15.64 1.68
N LYS A 116 -4.44 14.49 1.04
CA LYS A 116 -3.49 13.37 0.94
C LYS A 116 -2.22 13.79 0.21
N ASP A 117 -2.34 14.44 -0.93
CA ASP A 117 -1.18 14.82 -1.75
C ASP A 117 -0.20 15.72 -0.98
N ARG A 118 -0.72 16.72 -0.28
CA ARG A 118 0.07 17.60 0.60
C ARG A 118 0.73 16.82 1.74
N LEU A 119 -0.02 15.94 2.41
CA LEU A 119 0.53 15.12 3.48
C LEU A 119 1.64 14.19 2.98
N ILE A 120 1.43 13.55 1.83
CA ILE A 120 2.43 12.68 1.18
C ILE A 120 3.68 13.49 0.86
N SER A 121 3.53 14.72 0.37
CA SER A 121 4.68 15.59 0.07
C SER A 121 5.52 15.88 1.32
N ILE A 122 4.87 16.20 2.44
CA ILE A 122 5.57 16.40 3.74
C ILE A 122 6.22 15.08 4.22
N LEU A 123 5.52 13.95 4.10
CA LEU A 123 6.05 12.63 4.47
C LEU A 123 7.27 12.23 3.65
N MET A 124 7.26 12.49 2.33
CA MET A 124 8.39 12.21 1.46
C MET A 124 9.62 13.05 1.84
N ASN A 125 9.42 14.33 2.18
CA ASN A 125 10.50 15.19 2.70
C ASN A 125 11.03 14.64 4.03
N LYS A 126 10.14 14.21 4.94
CA LYS A 126 10.53 13.59 6.22
C LYS A 126 11.34 12.32 6.00
N PHE A 127 10.89 11.40 5.15
CA PHE A 127 11.64 10.19 4.80
C PHE A 127 13.00 10.50 4.19
N SER A 128 13.05 11.46 3.26
CA SER A 128 14.30 11.90 2.63
C SER A 128 15.29 12.46 3.65
N SER A 129 14.83 13.30 4.59
CA SER A 129 15.67 13.85 5.68
C SER A 129 16.23 12.78 6.62
N LEU A 130 15.61 11.60 6.63
CA LEU A 130 15.97 10.46 7.46
C LEU A 130 16.67 9.34 6.68
N ASN A 131 17.07 9.60 5.42
CA ASN A 131 17.67 8.63 4.49
C ASN A 131 16.81 7.37 4.27
N MET A 132 15.49 7.51 4.34
CA MET A 132 14.53 6.43 4.07
C MET A 132 14.03 6.52 2.63
N LYS A 133 13.84 5.37 1.99
CA LYS A 133 13.47 5.32 0.57
C LYS A 133 11.96 5.48 0.38
N CYS A 134 11.55 6.42 -0.45
CA CYS A 134 10.16 6.51 -0.89
C CYS A 134 10.04 6.99 -2.33
N LYS A 135 8.94 6.61 -2.97
CA LYS A 135 8.54 7.05 -4.32
C LYS A 135 7.07 7.48 -4.30
N LYS A 136 6.71 8.38 -5.20
CA LYS A 136 5.33 8.76 -5.52
C LYS A 136 5.16 8.66 -7.02
N VAL A 137 4.05 8.10 -7.48
CA VAL A 137 3.74 7.98 -8.93
C VAL A 137 2.31 8.39 -9.20
N ASP A 138 2.13 9.20 -10.24
CA ASP A 138 0.78 9.64 -10.66
C ASP A 138 0.00 8.50 -11.35
N GLU A 139 0.73 7.54 -11.90
CA GLU A 139 0.26 6.35 -12.60
C GLU A 139 -0.10 5.19 -11.64
N ASP A 140 0.11 3.94 -12.09
CA ASP A 140 -0.26 2.76 -11.34
C ASP A 140 0.80 2.37 -10.30
N VAL A 141 0.50 2.70 -9.04
CA VAL A 141 1.27 2.26 -7.87
C VAL A 141 1.38 0.74 -7.78
N ASP A 142 0.33 -0.01 -8.13
CA ASP A 142 0.35 -1.48 -8.01
C ASP A 142 1.41 -2.06 -8.93
N TYR A 143 1.47 -1.56 -10.18
CA TYR A 143 2.53 -1.89 -11.14
C TYR A 143 3.92 -1.57 -10.60
N LEU A 144 4.13 -0.38 -10.03
CA LEU A 144 5.45 -0.01 -9.49
C LEU A 144 5.86 -0.85 -8.28
N ILE A 145 4.92 -1.21 -7.39
CA ILE A 145 5.19 -2.11 -6.26
C ILE A 145 5.65 -3.47 -6.76
N VAL A 146 4.92 -4.04 -7.72
CA VAL A 146 5.21 -5.35 -8.32
C VAL A 146 6.55 -5.34 -9.04
N ASN A 147 6.82 -4.33 -9.88
CA ASN A 147 8.12 -4.21 -10.55
C ASN A 147 9.27 -4.01 -9.57
N SER A 148 9.08 -3.21 -8.51
CA SER A 148 10.11 -3.07 -7.49
C SER A 148 10.42 -4.40 -6.80
N ALA A 149 9.41 -5.26 -6.62
CA ALA A 149 9.62 -6.60 -6.08
C ALA A 149 10.35 -7.50 -7.08
N LEU A 150 10.06 -7.40 -8.39
CA LEU A 150 10.74 -8.14 -9.45
C LEU A 150 12.22 -7.77 -9.55
N ASP A 151 12.54 -6.48 -9.42
CA ASP A 151 13.94 -6.01 -9.49
C ASP A 151 14.76 -6.47 -8.28
N LEU A 152 14.13 -6.57 -7.11
CA LEU A 152 14.80 -6.97 -5.87
C LEU A 152 14.92 -8.50 -5.72
N ALA A 153 13.99 -9.28 -6.26
CA ALA A 153 13.92 -10.72 -6.07
C ALA A 153 15.21 -11.47 -6.49
N PRO A 154 15.88 -11.16 -7.62
CA PRO A 154 17.11 -11.86 -8.01
C PRO A 154 18.31 -11.61 -7.10
N THR A 155 18.29 -10.52 -6.33
CA THR A 155 19.47 -10.04 -5.58
C THR A 155 19.31 -10.11 -4.06
N HIS A 156 18.12 -10.46 -3.56
CA HIS A 156 17.82 -10.48 -2.14
C HIS A 156 17.29 -11.86 -1.71
N PRO A 157 17.66 -12.36 -0.52
CA PRO A 157 17.18 -13.65 -0.04
C PRO A 157 15.68 -13.66 0.28
N SER A 158 15.07 -12.50 0.54
CA SER A 158 13.65 -12.37 0.84
C SER A 158 13.16 -10.96 0.49
N VAL A 159 12.08 -10.87 -0.30
CA VAL A 159 11.39 -9.63 -0.64
C VAL A 159 9.96 -9.70 -0.12
N VAL A 160 9.53 -8.69 0.63
CA VAL A 160 8.21 -8.69 1.27
C VAL A 160 7.43 -7.45 0.86
N VAL A 161 6.31 -7.66 0.18
CA VAL A 161 5.35 -6.62 -0.16
C VAL A 161 4.32 -6.49 0.97
N ILE A 162 4.18 -5.29 1.52
CA ILE A 162 3.25 -4.95 2.59
C ILE A 162 2.06 -4.19 1.99
N GLY A 163 0.85 -4.72 2.14
CA GLY A 163 -0.36 -4.04 1.67
C GLY A 163 -1.65 -4.73 2.11
N GLU A 164 -2.79 -4.08 1.89
CA GLU A 164 -4.11 -4.67 2.14
C GLU A 164 -4.87 -5.02 0.87
N ASP A 165 -4.51 -4.43 -0.27
CA ASP A 165 -5.24 -4.64 -1.51
C ASP A 165 -5.06 -6.06 -2.06
N ILE A 166 -6.18 -6.70 -2.34
CA ILE A 166 -6.21 -8.04 -2.93
C ILE A 166 -5.81 -7.99 -4.40
N ASP A 167 -6.05 -6.86 -5.09
CA ASP A 167 -5.62 -6.65 -6.48
C ASP A 167 -4.11 -6.81 -6.57
N LEU A 168 -3.38 -6.13 -5.68
CA LEU A 168 -1.93 -6.23 -5.58
C LEU A 168 -1.48 -7.67 -5.33
N PHE A 169 -2.14 -8.40 -4.42
CA PHE A 169 -1.81 -9.80 -4.17
C PHE A 169 -2.08 -10.70 -5.39
N VAL A 170 -3.19 -10.50 -6.11
CA VAL A 170 -3.49 -11.25 -7.34
C VAL A 170 -2.47 -10.97 -8.44
N ILE A 171 -2.05 -9.70 -8.61
CA ILE A 171 -1.00 -9.34 -9.56
C ILE A 171 0.32 -10.06 -9.22
N LEU A 172 0.68 -10.13 -7.93
CA LEU A 172 1.86 -10.88 -7.49
C LEU A 172 1.77 -12.37 -7.84
N ILE A 173 0.60 -13.01 -7.68
CA ILE A 173 0.37 -14.42 -8.06
C ILE A 173 0.56 -14.63 -9.56
N CYS A 174 0.05 -13.71 -10.38
CA CYS A 174 0.10 -13.86 -11.83
C CYS A 174 1.50 -13.65 -12.42
N ILE A 175 2.30 -12.77 -11.81
CA ILE A 175 3.56 -12.29 -12.40
C ILE A 175 4.79 -13.00 -11.82
N PHE A 176 4.79 -13.30 -10.53
CA PHE A 176 5.98 -13.87 -9.91
C PHE A 176 6.12 -15.36 -10.23
N THR A 177 7.36 -15.77 -10.40
CA THR A 177 7.80 -17.18 -10.44
C THR A 177 8.90 -17.43 -9.38
N PHE A 178 9.15 -16.43 -8.54
CA PHE A 178 10.25 -16.42 -7.58
C PHE A 178 9.80 -16.95 -6.23
N ASP A 179 10.61 -17.82 -5.64
CA ASP A 179 10.30 -18.48 -4.37
C ASP A 179 10.64 -17.67 -3.12
N ASN A 180 11.14 -16.45 -3.29
CA ASN A 180 11.59 -15.57 -2.21
C ASN A 180 10.74 -14.29 -2.08
N VAL A 181 9.56 -14.24 -2.71
CA VAL A 181 8.67 -13.08 -2.68
C VAL A 181 7.41 -13.39 -1.89
N TYR A 182 7.10 -12.52 -0.93
CA TYR A 182 6.01 -12.71 0.02
C TYR A 182 5.08 -11.51 0.01
N PHE A 183 3.77 -11.75 0.13
CA PHE A 183 2.80 -10.71 0.39
C PHE A 183 2.36 -10.78 1.85
N ARG A 184 2.71 -9.78 2.66
CA ARG A 184 2.29 -9.69 4.05
C ARG A 184 1.10 -8.74 4.14
N LYS A 185 -0.07 -9.32 4.40
CA LYS A 185 -1.27 -8.59 4.75
C LYS A 185 -1.23 -8.24 6.25
N PRO A 186 -1.17 -6.96 6.61
CA PRO A 186 -1.20 -6.55 8.01
C PRO A 186 -2.53 -6.93 8.67
N GLY A 187 -2.45 -7.27 9.95
CA GLY A 187 -3.61 -7.48 10.80
C GLY A 187 -4.38 -6.16 10.97
N LYS A 188 -5.70 -6.25 11.06
CA LYS A 188 -6.57 -5.13 11.41
C LYS A 188 -7.42 -5.54 12.59
N GLU A 189 -7.41 -4.73 13.64
CA GLU A 189 -8.13 -4.99 14.90
C GLU A 189 -7.83 -6.39 15.47
N LYS A 190 -8.86 -7.26 15.55
CA LYS A 190 -8.78 -8.63 16.11
C LYS A 190 -8.21 -9.66 15.13
N MET A 191 -7.93 -9.29 13.88
CA MET A 191 -7.36 -10.21 12.90
C MET A 191 -5.83 -10.18 12.98
N ALA A 192 -5.24 -11.35 13.20
CA ALA A 192 -3.80 -11.53 13.12
C ALA A 192 -3.29 -11.17 11.70
N GLU A 193 -2.04 -10.74 11.64
CA GLU A 193 -1.36 -10.59 10.37
C GLU A 193 -1.25 -11.92 9.63
N LYS A 194 -1.22 -11.84 8.30
CA LYS A 194 -1.14 -13.01 7.43
C LYS A 194 -0.06 -12.79 6.40
N ILE A 195 0.79 -13.79 6.24
CA ILE A 195 1.78 -13.84 5.18
C ILE A 195 1.26 -14.81 4.14
N PHE A 196 1.30 -14.41 2.88
CA PHE A 196 0.91 -15.23 1.76
C PHE A 196 2.10 -15.41 0.85
N TYR A 197 2.24 -16.63 0.37
CA TYR A 197 3.20 -16.97 -0.66
C TYR A 197 2.45 -17.13 -1.98
N PRO A 198 2.75 -16.33 -3.02
CA PRO A 198 1.94 -16.30 -4.23
C PRO A 198 1.68 -17.69 -4.85
N HIS A 199 2.65 -18.61 -4.78
CA HIS A 199 2.53 -19.94 -5.39
C HIS A 199 1.88 -21.04 -4.53
N THR A 200 1.88 -20.93 -3.19
CA THR A 200 1.30 -21.96 -2.29
C THR A 200 -0.02 -21.54 -1.70
N ALA A 201 -0.38 -20.26 -1.87
CA ALA A 201 -1.64 -19.74 -1.38
C ALA A 201 -2.86 -20.33 -2.11
N LEU A 202 -2.68 -21.01 -3.25
CA LEU A 202 -3.77 -21.29 -4.17
C LEU A 202 -3.91 -22.78 -4.54
N GLU A 203 -5.14 -23.29 -4.46
CA GLU A 203 -5.48 -24.58 -5.06
C GLU A 203 -5.33 -24.48 -6.59
N LYS A 204 -4.78 -25.52 -7.22
CA LYS A 204 -4.43 -25.53 -8.66
C LYS A 204 -5.57 -25.03 -9.57
N ALA A 205 -6.81 -25.45 -9.30
CA ALA A 205 -8.00 -25.03 -10.04
C ALA A 205 -8.30 -23.53 -9.92
N ILE A 206 -8.00 -22.92 -8.77
CA ILE A 206 -8.18 -21.47 -8.56
C ILE A 206 -7.02 -20.71 -9.21
N ALA A 207 -5.80 -21.27 -9.23
CA ALA A 207 -4.65 -20.67 -9.90
C ALA A 207 -4.87 -20.52 -11.41
N ASP A 208 -5.36 -21.59 -12.04
CA ASP A 208 -5.65 -21.60 -13.47
C ASP A 208 -6.76 -20.59 -13.87
N ASN A 209 -7.60 -20.17 -12.91
CA ASN A 209 -8.75 -19.30 -13.14
C ASN A 209 -8.67 -17.97 -12.38
N ILE A 210 -7.54 -17.62 -11.76
CA ILE A 210 -7.48 -16.53 -10.79
C ILE A 210 -7.85 -15.18 -11.41
N LEU A 211 -7.42 -14.94 -12.65
CA LEU A 211 -7.78 -13.73 -13.42
C LEU A 211 -9.28 -13.64 -13.69
N PHE A 212 -9.90 -14.77 -14.04
CA PHE A 212 -11.33 -14.83 -14.30
C PHE A 212 -12.15 -14.58 -13.02
N ILE A 213 -11.78 -15.25 -11.92
CA ILE A 213 -12.40 -15.07 -10.61
C ILE A 213 -12.23 -13.61 -10.14
N HIS A 214 -11.05 -13.04 -10.33
CA HIS A 214 -10.75 -11.67 -9.97
C HIS A 214 -11.62 -10.68 -10.74
N ALA A 215 -11.67 -10.80 -12.08
CA ALA A 215 -12.51 -9.97 -12.94
C ALA A 215 -13.99 -10.03 -12.51
N MET A 216 -14.53 -11.25 -12.28
CA MET A 216 -15.91 -11.46 -11.86
C MET A 216 -16.20 -10.95 -10.44
N SER A 217 -15.19 -10.88 -9.56
CA SER A 217 -15.35 -10.37 -8.18
C SER A 217 -15.43 -8.84 -8.09
N GLY A 218 -15.33 -8.14 -9.23
CA GLY A 218 -15.33 -6.68 -9.31
C GLY A 218 -13.93 -6.07 -9.26
N CYS A 219 -12.97 -6.68 -9.99
CA CYS A 219 -11.64 -6.11 -10.20
C CYS A 219 -11.71 -4.72 -10.86
N ASP A 220 -10.76 -3.85 -10.49
CA ASP A 220 -10.63 -2.49 -11.04
C ASP A 220 -9.34 -2.29 -11.85
N SER A 221 -8.47 -3.32 -11.93
CA SER A 221 -7.15 -3.32 -12.57
C SER A 221 -7.12 -4.44 -13.61
N PHE A 222 -7.24 -4.09 -14.89
CA PHE A 222 -6.96 -5.06 -15.96
C PHE A 222 -5.44 -5.12 -16.15
N ILE A 223 -4.88 -6.33 -16.06
CA ILE A 223 -3.50 -6.62 -16.47
C ILE A 223 -3.38 -6.45 -17.98
#